data_AF-A0A3A8HK49-F1
#
_entry.id   AF-A0A3A8HK49-F1
#
_cell.length_a   1.000
_cell.length_b   1.000
_cell.length_c   1.000
_cell.angle_alpha   90.00
_cell.angle_beta   90.00
_cell.angle_gamma   90.00
#
_symmetry.space_group_name_H-M   'P 1'
#
loop_
_entity.id
_entity.type
_entity.pdbx_description
1 polymer ?
#
loop_
_entity_poly.entity_id
_entity_poly.type
_entity_poly.pdbx_seq_one_letter_code
_entity_poly.pdbx_strand_id
1 'polypeptide(L)' 'MISQDPDKRMAQCLSRRSTYDTHVLQSGADLFFVWFSPNPARCGLNEPILDGGAVYAIDGQGRILDRR' A
#
# COMPACT_ATOMS: atom_id res chain seq x y z
N MET A 1 21.11 13.05 7.85
CA MET A 1 20.29 13.88 8.75
C MET A 1 18.85 13.39 8.68
N ILE A 2 18.21 13.14 9.82
CA ILE A 2 16.77 12.88 9.85
C ILE A 2 16.07 14.22 9.57
N SER A 3 15.29 14.29 8.50
CA SER A 3 14.50 15.48 8.18
C SER A 3 13.47 15.71 9.28
N GLN A 4 13.32 16.94 9.76
CA GLN A 4 12.27 17.31 10.72
C GLN A 4 10.97 17.75 10.04
N ASP A 5 11.03 18.00 8.72
CA ASP A 5 9.89 18.28 7.87
C ASP A 5 8.96 17.04 7.81
N PRO A 6 7.71 17.12 8.31
CA PRO A 6 6.78 16.00 8.38
C PRO A 6 6.52 15.34 7.03
N ASP A 7 6.40 16.13 5.96
CA ASP A 7 6.11 15.62 4.62
C ASP A 7 7.29 14.82 4.09
N LYS A 8 8.51 15.27 4.34
CA LYS A 8 9.72 14.52 3.97
C LYS A 8 9.87 13.23 4.78
N ARG A 9 9.50 13.23 6.06
CA ARG A 9 9.51 12.02 6.90
C ARG A 9 8.49 11.01 6.38
N MET A 10 7.30 11.48 6.03
CA MET A 10 6.25 10.64 5.45
C MET A 10 6.69 10.06 4.10
N ALA A 11 7.22 10.89 3.20
CA ALA A 11 7.73 10.43 1.90
C ALA A 11 8.83 9.36 2.05
N GLN A 12 9.76 9.54 2.99
CA GLN A 12 10.77 8.54 3.31
C GLN A 12 10.16 7.24 3.84
N CYS A 13 9.16 7.32 4.72
CA CYS A 13 8.42 6.16 5.19
C CYS A 13 7.82 5.38 4.01
N LEU A 14 7.04 6.05 3.17
CA LEU A 14 6.30 5.49 2.03
C LEU A 14 7.19 4.98 0.88
N SER A 15 8.46 5.37 0.84
CA SER A 15 9.42 4.83 -0.14
C SER A 15 9.80 3.36 0.10
N ARG A 16 9.44 2.77 1.25
CA ARG A 16 9.88 1.44 1.67
C ARG A 16 8.73 0.45 1.62
N ARG A 17 8.87 -0.63 0.84
CA ARG A 17 7.84 -1.68 0.74
C ARG A 17 7.44 -2.31 2.08
N SER A 18 8.37 -2.40 3.03
CA SER A 18 8.12 -2.98 4.36
C SER A 18 7.19 -2.15 5.24
N THR A 19 6.84 -0.92 4.84
CA THR A 19 5.90 -0.06 5.57
C THR A 19 4.47 -0.20 5.05
N TYR A 20 4.19 -1.18 4.19
CA TYR A 20 2.87 -1.45 3.66
C TYR A 20 2.41 -2.82 4.14
N ASP A 21 1.12 -2.90 4.45
CA ASP A 21 0.43 -4.17 4.61
C ASP A 21 -0.13 -4.60 3.25
N THR A 22 0.01 -5.88 2.91
CA THR A 22 -0.54 -6.46 1.68
C THR A 22 -1.80 -7.23 2.02
N HIS A 23 -2.88 -6.94 1.31
CA HIS A 23 -4.16 -7.59 1.50
C HIS A 23 -4.59 -8.27 0.20
N VAL A 24 -5.21 -9.44 0.34
CA VAL A 24 -5.71 -10.22 -0.78
C VAL A 24 -7.12 -10.69 -0.45
N LEU A 25 -8.06 -10.39 -1.34
CA LEU A 25 -9.42 -10.90 -1.30
C LEU A 25 -9.68 -11.69 -2.57
N GLN A 26 -9.96 -12.98 -2.42
CA GLN A 26 -10.41 -13.81 -3.54
C GLN A 26 -11.91 -13.58 -3.79
N SER A 27 -12.28 -13.36 -5.05
CA SER A 27 -13.66 -13.15 -5.50
C SER A 27 -13.98 -14.14 -6.62
N GLY A 28 -14.57 -15.28 -6.28
CA GLY A 28 -14.78 -16.37 -7.24
C GLY A 28 -13.53 -17.21 -7.48
N ALA A 29 -13.50 -17.95 -8.58
CA ALA A 29 -12.44 -18.93 -8.84
C ALA A 29 -11.09 -18.28 -9.19
N ASP A 30 -11.10 -17.35 -10.15
CA ASP A 30 -9.88 -16.85 -10.79
C ASP A 30 -9.75 -15.32 -10.73
N LEU A 31 -10.38 -14.66 -9.75
CA LEU A 31 -10.28 -13.21 -9.57
C LEU A 31 -9.88 -12.89 -8.12
N PHE A 32 -8.87 -12.01 -8.00
CA PHE A 32 -8.28 -11.58 -6.74
C PHE A 32 -8.20 -10.06 -6.71
N PHE A 33 -8.68 -9.45 -5.63
CA PHE A 33 -8.45 -8.05 -5.34
C PHE A 33 -7.27 -7.93 -4.39
N VAL A 34 -6.21 -7.26 -4.84
CA VAL A 34 -4.99 -7.04 -4.06
C VAL A 34 -4.85 -5.55 -3.80
N TRP A 35 -4.65 -5.16 -2.54
CA TRP A 35 -4.36 -3.78 -2.20
C TRP A 35 -3.25 -3.64 -1.17
N PHE A 36 -2.53 -2.53 -1.28
CA PHE A 36 -1.42 -2.18 -0.39
C PHE A 36 -1.81 -0.98 0.44
N SER A 37 -2.00 -1.16 1.75
CA SER A 37 -2.30 -0.06 2.67
C SER A 37 -1.03 0.41 3.36
N PRO A 38 -0.67 1.70 3.30
CA PRO A 38 0.47 2.21 4.04
C PRO A 38 0.22 2.12 5.54
N ASN A 39 1.26 1.80 6.30
CA ASN A 39 1.25 1.71 7.76
C ASN A 39 2.36 2.61 8.34
N PRO A 40 2.11 3.93 8.48
CA PRO A 40 3.08 4.89 8.97
C PRO A 40 3.61 4.60 10.38
N ALA A 41 2.87 3.83 11.19
CA ALA A 41 3.30 3.45 12.54
C ALA A 41 4.61 2.64 12.54
N ARG A 42 4.90 1.90 11.45
CA ARG A 42 6.19 1.21 11.24
C ARG A 42 7.39 2.17 11.12
N CYS A 43 7.12 3.47 10.98
CA CYS A 43 8.10 4.55 10.92
C CYS A 43 8.05 5.46 12.15
N GLY A 44 7.21 5.15 13.15
CA GLY A 44 6.94 6.03 14.29
C GLY A 44 6.14 7.28 13.90
N LEU A 45 5.29 7.18 12.87
CA LEU A 45 4.39 8.23 12.38
C LEU A 45 2.94 7.80 12.61
N ASN A 46 2.03 8.74 12.85
CA ASN A 46 0.62 8.45 13.16
C ASN A 46 -0.35 9.25 12.29
N GLU A 47 0.16 10.06 11.36
CA GLU A 47 -0.62 10.86 10.44
C GLU A 47 -1.40 9.95 9.47
N PRO A 48 -2.71 10.17 9.29
CA PRO A 48 -3.51 9.38 8.37
C PRO A 48 -3.13 9.69 6.92
N ILE A 49 -3.19 8.67 6.06
CA ILE A 49 -3.05 8.83 4.61
C ILE A 49 -4.43 8.59 3.99
N LEU A 50 -4.99 9.63 3.40
CA LEU A 50 -6.28 9.56 2.71
C LEU A 50 -6.08 8.98 1.31
N ASP A 51 -6.95 8.05 0.92
CA ASP A 51 -6.91 7.36 -0.39
C ASP A 51 -5.54 6.78 -0.74
N GLY A 52 -4.76 6.45 0.31
CA GLY A 52 -3.40 5.96 0.20
C GLY A 52 -3.39 4.47 -0.07
N GLY A 53 -2.91 4.10 -1.25
CA GLY A 53 -2.72 2.71 -1.62
C GLY A 53 -2.86 2.53 -3.12
N ALA A 54 -2.67 1.29 -3.57
CA ALA A 54 -2.99 0.89 -4.92
C ALA A 54 -3.87 -0.35 -4.83
N VAL A 55 -4.91 -0.40 -5.66
CA VAL A 55 -5.84 -1.53 -5.74
C VAL A 55 -5.73 -2.16 -7.11
N TYR A 56 -5.53 -3.47 -7.13
CA TYR A 56 -5.41 -4.27 -8.35
C TYR A 56 -6.49 -5.35 -8.37
N ALA A 57 -7.10 -5.54 -9.54
CA ALA A 57 -7.78 -6.78 -9.86
C ALA A 57 -6.79 -7.68 -10.62
N ILE A 58 -6.61 -8.90 -10.15
CA ILE A 58 -5.62 -9.86 -10.67
C ILE A 58 -6.33 -11.18 -10.97
N ASP A 59 -5.98 -11.83 -12.08
CA ASP A 59 -6.52 -13.16 -12.39
C ASP A 59 -5.73 -14.32 -11.75
N GLY A 60 -6.22 -15.55 -11.89
CA GLY A 60 -5.56 -16.76 -11.38
C GLY A 60 -4.16 -17.06 -11.97
N GLN A 61 -3.76 -16.35 -13.03
CA GLN A 61 -2.42 -16.43 -13.62
C GLN A 61 -1.51 -15.28 -13.18
N GLY A 62 -1.99 -14.39 -12.30
CA GLY A 62 -1.23 -13.23 -11.81
C GLY A 62 -1.26 -12.03 -12.77
N ARG A 63 -2.13 -12.01 -13.79
CA ARG A 63 -2.23 -10.88 -14.72
C ARG A 63 -3.12 -9.79 -14.12
N ILE A 64 -2.66 -8.54 -14.21
CA ILE A 64 -3.45 -7.37 -13.79
C ILE A 64 -4.56 -7.14 -14.82
N LEU A 65 -5.81 -7.20 -14.36
CA LEU A 65 -7.02 -6.95 -15.15
C LEU A 65 -7.48 -5.49 -15.03
N ASP A 66 -7.35 -4.88 -13.84
CA ASP A 66 -7.69 -3.49 -13.56
C ASP A 66 -6.77 -2.91 -12.47
N ARG A 67 -6.61 -1.57 -12.45
CA ARG A 67 -5.87 -0.85 -11.41
C ARG A 67 -6.48 0.52 -11.11
N ARG A 68 -6.48 0.93 -9.84
CA ARG A 68 -6.89 2.26 -9.37
C ARG A 68 -5.90 2.82 -8.37
#